data_AF-A0A8X9A9K9-F1
#
_entry.id   AF-A0A8X9A9K9-F1
#
_cell.length_a   1.000
_cell.length_b   1.000
_cell.length_c   1.000
_cell.angle_alpha   90.00
_cell.angle_beta   90.00
_cell.angle_gamma   90.00
#
_symmetry.space_group_name_H-M   'P 1'
#
loop_
_entity.id
_entity.type
_entity.pdbx_description
1 polymer ?
#
loop_
_entity_poly.entity_id
_entity_poly.type
_entity_poly.pdbx_seq_one_letter_code
_entity_poly.pdbx_strand_id
1 'polypeptide(L)'
;MYVYAKDVKSPETPVLFVPSIRSGGFADIGPRRYMEDEHIRIDDLSAHLGSLITVPEPCAFYGVFDGHGGPEAAAYARKHAMRFFFEDGDFPRASEVNDAFVLDVENYLRKAFLLADMALAEDSSVSSSSGTTALTALVVGRYIFFLRSP
;
A
#
# COMPACT_ATOMS: atom_id res chain seq x y z
N MET A 1 -49.72 -37.65 -15.13
CA MET A 1 -48.95 -36.51 -15.68
C MET A 1 -48.45 -35.71 -14.49
N TYR A 2 -47.19 -35.88 -14.10
CA TYR A 2 -46.59 -35.14 -12.98
C TYR A 2 -45.86 -33.92 -13.54
N VAL A 3 -46.25 -32.73 -13.09
CA VAL A 3 -45.57 -31.46 -13.43
C VAL A 3 -44.58 -31.19 -12.31
N TYR A 4 -43.28 -31.27 -12.61
CA TYR A 4 -42.24 -30.79 -11.70
C TYR A 4 -42.25 -29.26 -11.75
N ALA A 5 -42.64 -28.62 -10.65
CA ALA A 5 -42.36 -27.20 -10.45
C ALA A 5 -40.85 -27.03 -10.25
N LYS A 6 -40.19 -26.33 -11.16
CA LYS A 6 -38.82 -25.87 -10.94
C LYS A 6 -38.88 -24.80 -9.85
N ASP A 7 -38.25 -25.07 -8.70
CA ASP A 7 -37.97 -24.03 -7.72
C ASP A 7 -37.15 -22.94 -8.39
N VAL A 8 -37.77 -21.78 -8.58
CA VAL A 8 -37.09 -20.58 -9.06
C VAL A 8 -36.27 -20.06 -7.88
N LYS A 9 -34.96 -20.31 -7.93
CA LYS A 9 -34.00 -19.69 -7.01
C LYS A 9 -34.11 -18.17 -7.18
N SER A 10 -34.49 -17.46 -6.13
CA SER A 10 -34.48 -16.00 -6.10
C SER A 10 -33.09 -15.48 -6.49
N PRO A 11 -32.96 -14.41 -7.28
CA PRO A 11 -31.67 -13.86 -7.63
C PRO A 11 -30.92 -13.52 -6.34
N GLU A 12 -29.77 -14.16 -6.13
CA GLU A 12 -28.89 -13.87 -5.01
C GLU A 12 -28.39 -12.43 -5.21
N THR A 13 -28.93 -11.48 -4.45
CA THR A 13 -28.40 -10.11 -4.41
C THR A 13 -26.94 -10.21 -3.99
N PRO A 14 -25.98 -9.78 -4.83
CA PRO A 14 -24.57 -9.86 -4.47
C PRO A 14 -24.35 -9.07 -3.18
N VAL A 15 -23.87 -9.76 -2.15
CA VAL A 15 -23.57 -9.13 -0.86
C VAL A 15 -22.41 -8.19 -1.11
N LEU A 16 -22.64 -6.88 -0.96
CA LEU A 16 -21.61 -5.87 -1.09
C LEU A 16 -20.62 -6.05 0.08
N PHE A 17 -19.38 -6.41 -0.24
CA PHE A 17 -18.31 -6.48 0.74
C PHE A 17 -17.67 -5.10 0.88
N VAL A 18 -17.69 -4.53 2.08
CA VAL A 18 -16.99 -3.29 2.44
C VAL A 18 -16.16 -3.57 3.69
N PRO A 19 -14.82 -3.46 3.63
CA PRO A 19 -13.98 -3.76 4.79
C PRO A 19 -14.10 -2.67 5.86
N SER A 20 -14.03 -3.06 7.14
CA SER A 20 -13.71 -2.15 8.23
C SER A 20 -12.22 -2.27 8.52
N ILE A 21 -11.46 -1.22 8.22
CA ILE A 21 -10.01 -1.21 8.37
C ILE A 21 -9.67 -0.63 9.75
N ARG A 22 -8.85 -1.36 10.51
CA ARG A 22 -8.28 -0.93 11.79
C ARG A 22 -6.89 -1.51 11.90
N SER A 23 -5.93 -0.70 12.31
CA SER A 23 -4.56 -1.15 12.46
C SER A 23 -3.94 -0.78 13.81
N GLY A 24 -2.85 -1.47 14.13
CA GLY A 24 -1.97 -1.18 15.26
C GLY A 24 -0.52 -1.38 14.83
N GLY A 25 0.41 -0.73 15.51
CA GLY A 25 1.84 -0.84 15.23
C GLY A 25 2.64 -0.83 16.52
N PHE A 26 3.73 -1.58 16.54
CA PHE A 26 4.67 -1.63 17.64
C PHE A 26 6.08 -1.82 17.07
N ALA A 27 7.05 -1.14 17.67
CA ALA A 27 8.45 -1.27 17.33
C ALA A 27 9.27 -1.26 18.62
N ASP A 28 10.31 -2.09 18.67
CA ASP A 28 11.21 -2.21 19.82
C ASP A 28 12.65 -2.36 19.32
N ILE A 29 13.56 -1.61 19.92
CA ILE A 29 14.99 -1.64 19.60
C ILE A 29 15.64 -2.96 20.04
N GLY A 30 15.05 -3.63 21.04
CA GLY A 30 15.58 -4.85 21.62
C GLY A 30 17.04 -4.68 22.08
N PRO A 31 17.96 -5.60 21.72
CA PRO A 31 19.35 -5.53 22.15
C PRO A 31 20.24 -4.63 21.27
N ARG A 32 19.69 -4.00 20.23
CA ARG A 32 20.48 -3.17 19.31
C ARG A 32 20.89 -1.85 19.97
N ARG A 33 21.99 -1.26 19.50
CA ARG A 33 22.45 0.05 19.99
C ARG A 33 21.68 1.22 19.41
N TYR A 34 21.17 1.05 18.19
CA TYR A 34 20.43 2.04 17.44
C TYR A 34 19.16 1.41 16.88
N MET A 35 18.08 2.19 16.85
CA MET A 35 16.83 1.82 16.19
C MET A 35 16.91 2.30 14.74
N GLU A 36 16.96 1.35 13.81
CA GLU A 36 17.05 1.65 12.37
C GLU A 36 15.73 1.33 11.64
N ASP A 37 14.74 0.73 12.31
CA ASP A 37 13.44 0.43 11.71
C ASP A 37 12.49 1.64 11.74
N GLU A 38 11.70 1.77 10.68
CA GLU A 38 10.67 2.78 10.51
C GLU A 38 9.38 2.15 10.00
N HIS A 39 8.25 2.82 10.23
CA HIS A 39 6.96 2.37 9.67
C HIS A 39 6.00 3.52 9.37
N ILE A 40 5.09 3.28 8.45
CA ILE A 40 3.98 4.17 8.09
C ILE A 40 2.65 3.41 8.16
N ARG A 41 1.61 4.11 8.62
CA ARG A 41 0.29 3.52 8.87
C ARG A 41 -0.79 4.54 8.58
N ILE A 42 -1.59 4.29 7.55
CA ILE A 42 -2.68 5.17 7.11
C ILE A 42 -3.91 4.31 6.88
N ASP A 43 -4.85 4.35 7.83
CA ASP A 43 -6.09 3.53 7.81
C ASP A 43 -7.14 4.09 6.84
N ASP A 44 -7.13 5.40 6.61
CA ASP A 44 -8.02 6.10 5.67
C ASP A 44 -7.18 6.89 4.67
N LEU A 45 -6.72 6.18 3.64
CA LEU A 45 -5.86 6.73 2.61
C LEU A 45 -6.61 7.75 1.73
N SER A 46 -7.90 7.52 1.48
CA SER A 46 -8.76 8.45 0.74
C SER A 46 -8.89 9.79 1.47
N ALA A 47 -9.14 9.78 2.78
CA ALA A 47 -9.18 11.02 3.57
C ALA A 47 -7.81 11.72 3.62
N HIS A 48 -6.71 10.96 3.63
CA HIS A 48 -5.36 11.50 3.67
C HIS A 48 -4.97 12.21 2.36
N LEU A 49 -5.29 11.60 1.21
CA LEU A 49 -4.87 12.08 -0.12
C LEU A 49 -5.90 12.94 -0.83
N GLY A 50 -7.16 12.94 -0.38
CA GLY A 50 -8.23 13.71 -0.99
C GLY A 50 -8.38 13.41 -2.49
N SER A 51 -8.33 14.44 -3.33
CA SER A 51 -8.52 14.31 -4.78
C SER A 51 -7.39 13.61 -5.52
N LEU A 52 -6.25 13.34 -4.87
CA LEU A 52 -5.14 12.61 -5.51
C LEU A 52 -5.48 11.13 -5.71
N ILE A 53 -6.42 10.59 -4.93
CA ILE A 53 -6.90 9.22 -5.06
C ILE A 53 -8.42 9.22 -5.31
N THR A 54 -8.85 8.52 -6.34
CA THR A 54 -10.28 8.36 -6.64
C THR A 54 -10.56 6.89 -6.84
N VAL A 55 -10.80 6.21 -5.73
CA VAL A 55 -11.34 4.85 -5.66
C VAL A 55 -12.61 4.86 -4.81
N PRO A 56 -13.67 4.14 -5.23
CA PRO A 56 -14.97 4.13 -4.55
C PRO A 56 -14.98 3.23 -3.31
N GLU A 57 -13.88 2.54 -3.02
CA GLU A 57 -13.74 1.55 -1.96
C GLU A 57 -12.85 2.08 -0.82
N PRO A 58 -13.07 1.65 0.44
CA PRO A 58 -12.15 1.98 1.54
C PRO A 58 -10.73 1.54 1.21
N CYS A 59 -9.76 2.41 1.45
CA CYS A 59 -8.36 2.12 1.16
C CYS A 59 -7.43 2.55 2.31
N ALA A 60 -6.33 1.82 2.43
CA ALA A 60 -5.33 2.02 3.48
C ALA A 60 -3.94 1.69 2.96
N PHE A 61 -2.92 2.35 3.52
CA PHE A 61 -1.53 2.12 3.16
C PHE A 61 -0.66 1.88 4.39
N TYR A 62 0.16 0.85 4.32
CA TYR A 62 1.07 0.45 5.37
C TYR A 62 2.45 0.19 4.79
N GLY A 63 3.48 0.50 5.56
CA GLY A 63 4.86 0.21 5.18
C GLY A 63 5.73 -0.04 6.40
N VAL A 64 6.65 -0.99 6.29
CA VAL A 64 7.71 -1.27 7.26
C VAL A 64 9.04 -1.22 6.53
N PHE A 65 10.02 -0.58 7.15
CA PHE A 65 11.34 -0.31 6.60
C PHE A 65 12.39 -0.73 7.62
N ASP A 66 13.19 -1.75 7.32
CA ASP A 66 14.28 -2.24 8.18
C ASP A 66 15.61 -1.66 7.68
N GLY A 67 16.07 -0.60 8.34
CA GLY A 67 17.29 0.11 8.00
C GLY A 67 18.56 -0.67 8.36
N HIS A 68 19.63 -0.43 7.64
CA HIS A 68 20.96 -0.97 7.93
C HIS A 68 22.06 -0.03 7.46
N GLY A 69 23.17 0.02 8.19
CA GLY A 69 24.29 0.91 7.86
C GLY A 69 24.01 2.38 8.21
N GLY A 70 23.05 2.62 9.12
CA GLY A 70 22.52 3.91 9.51
C GLY A 70 20.99 3.96 9.40
N PRO A 71 20.28 4.75 10.25
CA PRO A 71 18.82 4.89 10.22
C PRO A 71 18.30 5.74 9.04
N GLU A 72 19.19 6.41 8.31
CA GLU A 72 18.83 7.47 7.37
C GLU A 72 17.98 6.96 6.20
N ALA A 73 18.31 5.79 5.63
CA ALA A 73 17.57 5.23 4.51
C ALA A 73 16.13 4.84 4.88
N ALA A 74 15.93 4.20 6.04
CA ALA A 74 14.59 3.84 6.53
C ALA A 74 13.77 5.10 6.85
N ALA A 75 14.39 6.09 7.49
CA ALA A 75 13.76 7.38 7.79
C ALA A 75 13.37 8.13 6.50
N TYR A 76 14.24 8.10 5.48
CA TYR A 76 13.97 8.65 4.17
C TYR A 76 12.77 7.97 3.50
N ALA A 77 12.79 6.64 3.42
CA ALA A 77 11.73 5.85 2.81
C ALA A 77 10.37 6.15 3.48
N ARG A 78 10.31 6.15 4.82
CA ARG A 78 9.10 6.52 5.56
C ARG A 78 8.64 7.95 5.24
N LYS A 79 9.56 8.92 5.30
CA LYS A 79 9.25 10.35 5.10
C LYS A 79 8.70 10.62 3.70
N HIS A 80 9.22 9.92 2.70
CA HIS A 80 8.88 10.15 1.29
C HIS A 80 7.90 9.13 0.70
N ALA A 81 7.40 8.17 1.51
CA ALA A 81 6.48 7.14 1.03
C ALA A 81 5.25 7.72 0.32
N MET A 82 4.56 8.70 0.92
CA MET A 82 3.37 9.29 0.30
C MET A 82 3.68 9.96 -1.03
N ARG A 83 4.81 10.66 -1.08
CA ARG A 83 5.31 11.29 -2.30
C ARG A 83 5.51 10.27 -3.41
N PHE A 84 6.29 9.22 -3.18
CA PHE A 84 6.64 8.25 -4.22
C PHE A 84 5.48 7.35 -4.64
N PHE A 85 4.63 6.95 -3.69
CA PHE A 85 3.54 6.01 -3.94
C PHE A 85 2.25 6.68 -4.40
N PHE A 86 2.09 8.00 -4.26
CA PHE A 86 0.81 8.63 -4.54
C PHE A 86 0.90 10.07 -5.09
N GLU A 87 1.78 10.92 -4.57
CA GLU A 87 1.75 12.35 -4.94
C GLU A 87 2.52 12.67 -6.24
N ASP A 88 3.67 12.04 -6.47
CA ASP A 88 4.53 12.26 -7.65
C ASP A 88 4.03 11.50 -8.90
N GLY A 89 3.06 10.58 -8.74
CA GLY A 89 2.57 9.73 -9.81
C GLY A 89 1.06 9.78 -9.97
N ASP A 90 0.58 9.39 -11.15
CA ASP A 90 -0.85 9.28 -11.43
C ASP A 90 -1.38 7.91 -10.96
N PHE A 91 -1.68 7.78 -9.66
CA PHE A 91 -2.26 6.56 -9.11
C PHE A 91 -3.53 6.18 -9.91
N PRO A 92 -3.72 4.89 -10.28
CA PRO A 92 -4.88 4.47 -11.08
C PRO A 92 -6.20 4.94 -10.47
N ARG A 93 -7.05 5.53 -11.30
CA ARG A 93 -8.40 5.99 -10.92
C ARG A 93 -9.42 5.01 -11.46
N ALA A 94 -10.45 4.72 -10.67
CA ALA A 94 -11.52 3.85 -11.12
C ALA A 94 -12.86 4.24 -10.51
N SER A 95 -13.95 4.06 -11.27
CA SER A 95 -15.32 4.11 -10.76
C SER A 95 -15.79 2.75 -10.21
N GLU A 96 -15.09 1.67 -10.57
CA GLU A 96 -15.30 0.30 -10.10
C GLU A 96 -13.97 -0.45 -10.10
N VAL A 97 -13.73 -1.25 -9.06
CA VAL A 97 -12.51 -2.07 -8.94
C VAL A 97 -12.70 -3.38 -9.70
N ASN A 98 -11.90 -3.59 -10.75
CA ASN A 98 -11.91 -4.79 -11.59
C ASN A 98 -10.48 -5.30 -11.86
N ASP A 99 -10.34 -6.42 -12.59
CA ASP A 99 -9.04 -7.04 -12.86
C ASP A 99 -8.06 -6.12 -13.62
N ALA A 100 -8.57 -5.24 -14.48
CA ALA A 100 -7.73 -4.26 -15.18
C ALA A 100 -7.16 -3.23 -14.21
N PHE A 101 -7.99 -2.69 -13.31
CA PHE A 101 -7.52 -1.79 -12.25
C PHE A 101 -6.49 -2.45 -11.34
N VAL A 102 -6.71 -3.73 -10.96
CA VAL A 102 -5.75 -4.49 -10.13
C VAL A 102 -4.39 -4.57 -10.82
N LEU A 103 -4.37 -4.90 -12.12
CA LEU A 103 -3.13 -4.97 -12.90
C LEU A 103 -2.43 -3.62 -13.02
N ASP A 104 -3.19 -2.54 -13.23
CA ASP A 104 -2.65 -1.18 -13.30
C ASP A 104 -2.03 -0.76 -11.97
N VAL A 105 -2.68 -1.06 -10.85
CA VAL A 105 -2.14 -0.80 -9.50
C VAL A 105 -0.85 -1.58 -9.26
N GLU A 106 -0.78 -2.86 -9.63
CA GLU A 106 0.46 -3.63 -9.49
C GLU A 106 1.63 -3.01 -10.28
N ASN A 107 1.40 -2.65 -11.54
CA ASN A 107 2.44 -2.05 -12.38
C ASN A 107 2.85 -0.67 -11.88
N TYR A 108 1.88 0.12 -11.44
CA TYR A 108 2.12 1.42 -10.83
C TYR A 108 3.00 1.29 -9.58
N LEU A 109 2.65 0.39 -8.66
CA LEU A 109 3.41 0.22 -7.42
C LEU A 109 4.84 -0.29 -7.69
N ARG A 110 5.04 -1.19 -8.67
CA ARG A 110 6.40 -1.59 -9.09
C ARG A 110 7.23 -0.39 -9.55
N LYS A 111 6.64 0.50 -10.35
CA LYS A 111 7.29 1.73 -10.81
C LYS A 111 7.58 2.68 -9.65
N ALA A 112 6.66 2.83 -8.70
CA ALA A 112 6.84 3.67 -7.52
C ALA A 112 8.04 3.21 -6.67
N PHE A 113 8.18 1.90 -6.45
CA PHE A 113 9.37 1.34 -5.75
C PHE A 113 10.67 1.66 -6.49
N LEU A 114 10.70 1.49 -7.81
CA LEU A 114 11.89 1.81 -8.61
C LEU A 114 12.27 3.29 -8.50
N LEU A 115 11.29 4.19 -8.56
CA LEU A 115 11.53 5.63 -8.42
C LEU A 115 11.98 6.01 -7.01
N ALA A 116 11.42 5.37 -5.98
CA ALA A 116 11.84 5.56 -4.60
C ALA A 116 13.30 5.13 -4.38
N ASP A 117 13.70 3.99 -4.95
CA ASP A 117 15.07 3.47 -4.89
C ASP A 117 16.06 4.41 -5.59
N MET A 118 15.74 4.88 -6.80
CA MET A 118 16.55 5.86 -7.51
C MET A 118 16.69 7.18 -6.72
N ALA A 119 15.59 7.68 -6.17
CA ALA A 119 15.60 8.92 -5.39
C ALA A 119 16.41 8.79 -4.10
N LEU A 120 16.35 7.63 -3.44
CA LEU A 120 17.17 7.31 -2.27
C LEU A 120 18.66 7.30 -2.65
N ALA A 121 19.03 6.67 -3.77
CA ALA A 121 20.41 6.58 -4.22
C ALA A 121 21.00 7.94 -4.65
N GLU A 122 20.17 8.87 -5.11
CA GLU A 122 20.57 10.21 -5.55
C GLU A 122 20.62 11.24 -4.42
N ASP A 123 20.00 10.96 -3.26
CA ASP A 123 19.92 11.92 -2.16
C ASP A 123 21.21 11.97 -1.32
N SER A 124 21.96 13.06 -1.46
CA SER A 124 23.22 13.29 -0.74
C SER A 124 23.10 13.40 0.79
N SER A 125 21.88 13.54 1.34
CA SER A 125 21.65 13.57 2.79
C SER A 125 21.62 12.17 3.41
N VAL A 126 21.49 11.12 2.60
CA VAL A 126 21.56 9.72 3.04
C VAL A 126 22.97 9.20 2.79
N SER A 127 23.56 8.54 3.79
CA SER A 127 24.86 7.91 3.62
C SER A 127 24.80 6.85 2.51
N SER A 128 25.80 6.81 1.63
CA SER A 128 25.91 5.76 0.60
C SER A 128 26.10 4.35 1.15
N SER A 129 26.39 4.23 2.46
CA SER A 129 26.44 2.96 3.18
C SER A 129 25.12 2.57 3.85
N SER A 130 24.14 3.48 3.90
CA SER A 130 22.83 3.24 4.52
C SER A 130 21.88 2.69 3.46
N GLY A 131 21.14 1.66 3.84
CA GLY A 131 20.10 1.05 3.04
C GLY A 131 18.92 0.68 3.91
N THR A 132 17.80 0.32 3.28
CA THR A 132 16.63 -0.19 3.99
C THR A 132 15.96 -1.28 3.19
N THR A 133 15.39 -2.27 3.87
CA THR A 133 14.34 -3.06 3.24
C THR A 133 13.06 -2.22 3.14
N ALA A 134 12.11 -2.64 2.32
CA ALA A 134 10.77 -2.10 2.35
C ALA A 134 9.75 -3.20 2.09
N LEU A 135 8.73 -3.29 2.93
CA LEU A 135 7.52 -4.08 2.70
C LEU A 135 6.32 -3.16 2.86
N THR A 136 5.52 -3.03 1.81
CA THR A 136 4.28 -2.24 1.84
C THR A 136 3.06 -3.09 1.58
N ALA A 137 1.94 -2.66 2.16
CA ALA A 137 0.62 -3.21 1.92
C ALA A 137 -0.34 -2.07 1.57
N LEU A 138 -0.91 -2.13 0.37
CA LEU A 138 -2.01 -1.26 -0.04
C LEU A 138 -3.31 -2.07 0.00
N VAL A 139 -4.29 -1.60 0.75
CA VAL A 139 -5.64 -2.15 0.78
C VAL A 139 -6.54 -1.29 -0.10
N VAL A 140 -7.31 -1.90 -1.00
CA VAL A 140 -8.38 -1.24 -1.78
C VAL A 140 -9.59 -2.17 -1.80
N GLY A 141 -10.59 -1.86 -0.97
CA GLY A 141 -11.77 -2.70 -0.80
C GLY A 141 -11.41 -4.13 -0.40
N ARG A 142 -11.71 -5.08 -1.28
CA ARG A 142 -11.40 -6.52 -1.07
C ARG A 142 -9.98 -6.94 -1.47
N TYR A 143 -9.20 -6.05 -2.09
CA TYR A 143 -7.88 -6.38 -2.61
C TYR A 143 -6.79 -5.87 -1.67
N ILE A 144 -5.73 -6.67 -1.54
CA ILE A 144 -4.52 -6.30 -0.81
C ILE A 144 -3.34 -6.52 -1.75
N PHE A 145 -2.57 -5.46 -1.97
CA PHE A 145 -1.37 -5.47 -2.78
C PHE A 145 -0.15 -5.45 -1.86
N PHE A 146 0.66 -6.50 -1.90
CA PHE A 146 1.94 -6.56 -1.20
C PHE A 146 3.07 -6.27 -2.17
N LEU A 147 3.92 -5.33 -1.82
CA LEU A 147 5.16 -5.08 -2.55
C LEU A 147 6.33 -5.05 -1.59
N ARG A 148 7.44 -5.58 -2.07
CA ARG A 148 8.71 -5.55 -1.36
C ARG A 148 9.77 -4.94 -2.26
N SER A 149 10.78 -4.30 -1.65
CA SER A 149 12.00 -3.95 -2.35
C SER A 149 12.61 -5.22 -3.00
N PRO A 150 13.21 -5.10 -4.20
CA PRO A 150 13.85 -6.23 -4.88
C PRO A 150 14.86 -6.95 -3.99
#